data_AF-A0A6N2U9T2-F1
#
_entry.id   AF-A0A6N2U9T2-F1
#
_cell.length_a   1.000
_cell.length_b   1.000
_cell.length_c   1.000
_cell.angle_alpha   90.00
_cell.angle_beta   90.00
_cell.angle_gamma   90.00
#
_symmetry.space_group_name_H-M   'P 1'
#
loop_
_entity.id
_entity.type
_entity.pdbx_description
1 polymer ?
#
loop_
_entity_poly.entity_id
_entity_poly.type
_entity_poly.pdbx_seq_one_letter_code
_entity_poly.pdbx_strand_id
1 'polypeptide(L)'
;MSVHGTVARLHAAHPVAEHADMDGVVVLSSAVAGVGVSTLAAMLARTLTQRGVKCVLVDADLQGGGLDVLLGIENEDGSRFGDINAPLGNVDGKALLRELPVWDGVPVLSCDPWKIENPQWWEIQACIRALAQTRRTVIVDMANHIGLDGLKDCAGALHIVAVEMTVLGLARAKTWLKSLGTVDGNGGSSPILVGIEPRGTIRNRGTTGIAEAQEYLECEIGIVIRPDGKLCSALLEGLGLRKPNTTMRKALERLADRVQERRGGKQADHGTRPS
;
A
#
# COMPACT_ATOMS: atom_id res chain seq x y z
N MET A 1 40.28 -4.27 3.45
CA MET A 1 39.59 -2.99 3.65
C MET A 1 38.20 -3.32 4.18
N SER A 2 37.93 -2.99 5.44
CA SER A 2 36.69 -3.34 6.14
C SER A 2 35.70 -2.18 5.99
N VAL A 3 34.60 -2.40 5.29
CA VAL A 3 33.54 -1.40 5.09
C VAL A 3 32.67 -1.42 6.35
N HIS A 4 32.85 -0.44 7.23
CA HIS A 4 31.99 -0.23 8.39
C HIS A 4 30.67 0.40 7.91
N GLY A 5 29.61 -0.41 7.81
CA GLY A 5 28.24 0.08 7.70
C GLY A 5 27.84 0.75 9.02
N THR A 6 27.44 2.03 8.96
CA THR A 6 26.99 2.78 10.13
C THR A 6 25.56 2.36 10.45
N VAL A 7 25.37 1.46 11.42
CA VAL A 7 24.05 1.10 11.95
C VAL A 7 23.53 2.30 12.76
N ALA A 8 22.48 2.96 12.27
CA ALA A 8 21.86 4.07 12.97
C ALA A 8 21.23 3.58 14.29
N ARG A 9 21.80 3.98 15.44
CA ARG A 9 21.17 3.76 16.76
C ARG A 9 20.04 4.77 16.94
N LEU A 10 18.80 4.31 16.77
CA LEU A 10 17.62 5.07 17.13
C LEU A 10 17.50 5.14 18.66
N HIS A 11 17.43 6.35 19.22
CA HIS A 11 17.20 6.57 20.65
C HIS A 11 15.73 6.30 21.02
N ALA A 12 15.49 5.81 22.25
CA ALA A 12 14.16 5.46 22.74
C ALA A 12 13.18 6.65 22.74
N ALA A 13 11.99 6.48 22.16
CA ALA A 13 10.92 7.48 22.13
C ALA A 13 9.92 7.32 23.30
N HIS A 14 9.20 8.40 23.60
CA HIS A 14 8.18 8.52 24.66
C HIS A 14 7.04 7.47 24.56
N PRO A 15 6.36 7.12 25.67
CA PRO A 15 5.34 6.06 25.69
C PRO A 15 4.20 6.35 24.71
N VAL A 16 3.95 5.39 23.82
CA VAL A 16 2.97 5.46 22.74
C VAL A 16 1.59 5.11 23.30
N ALA A 17 0.59 5.95 23.04
CA ALA A 17 -0.81 5.68 23.40
C ALA A 17 -1.29 4.35 22.80
N GLU A 18 -2.00 3.54 23.60
CA GLU A 18 -2.40 2.16 23.30
C GLU A 18 -3.36 1.98 22.12
N HIS A 19 -3.80 3.06 21.46
CA HIS A 19 -4.57 3.01 20.21
C HIS A 19 -3.93 3.97 19.21
N ALA A 20 -3.08 3.44 18.33
CA ALA A 20 -2.47 4.24 17.29
C ALA A 20 -3.54 4.66 16.26
N ASP A 21 -3.58 5.95 15.95
CA ASP A 21 -4.47 6.52 14.95
C ASP A 21 -4.07 5.99 13.55
N MET A 22 -4.76 4.95 13.09
CA MET A 22 -4.59 4.34 11.77
C MET A 22 -5.40 5.09 10.70
N ASP A 23 -5.99 6.25 11.01
CA ASP A 23 -6.67 7.09 10.02
C ASP A 23 -5.73 7.61 8.92
N GLY A 24 -4.42 7.60 9.21
CA GLY A 24 -3.30 7.85 8.30
C GLY A 24 -3.10 6.78 7.23
N VAL A 25 -3.56 5.56 7.47
CA VAL A 25 -3.05 4.37 6.77
C VAL A 25 -4.01 3.93 5.66
N VAL A 26 -3.44 3.62 4.50
CA VAL A 26 -4.12 3.08 3.32
C VAL A 26 -3.43 1.79 2.92
N VAL A 27 -4.15 0.68 3.05
CA VAL A 27 -3.64 -0.66 2.75
C VAL A 27 -4.06 -1.05 1.34
N LEU A 28 -3.12 -1.54 0.53
CA LEU A 28 -3.40 -2.12 -0.78
C LEU A 28 -3.12 -3.61 -0.77
N SER A 29 -4.06 -4.39 -1.31
CA SER A 29 -3.98 -5.85 -1.32
C SER A 29 -4.77 -6.45 -2.49
N SER A 30 -4.53 -7.73 -2.79
CA SER A 30 -5.28 -8.50 -3.77
C SER A 30 -5.39 -9.97 -3.34
N ALA A 31 -6.47 -10.62 -3.73
CA ALA A 31 -6.61 -12.08 -3.63
C ALA A 31 -5.73 -12.84 -4.65
N VAL A 32 -5.19 -12.13 -5.65
CA VAL A 32 -4.40 -12.66 -6.76
C VAL A 32 -3.03 -11.99 -6.77
N ALA A 33 -1.99 -12.79 -6.62
CA ALA A 33 -0.61 -12.34 -6.78
C ALA A 33 -0.34 -11.86 -8.22
N GLY A 34 0.54 -10.88 -8.39
CA GLY A 34 0.96 -10.42 -9.72
C GLY A 34 -0.07 -9.56 -10.48
N VAL A 35 -1.20 -9.17 -9.84
CA VAL A 35 -2.19 -8.24 -10.41
C VAL A 35 -1.65 -6.80 -10.51
N GLY A 36 -0.53 -6.49 -9.85
CA GLY A 36 0.10 -5.17 -9.86
C GLY A 36 -0.27 -4.28 -8.67
N VAL A 37 -0.47 -4.85 -7.48
CA VAL A 37 -0.73 -4.11 -6.23
C VAL A 37 0.40 -3.11 -5.94
N SER A 38 1.66 -3.55 -6.00
CA SER A 38 2.84 -2.70 -5.80
C SER A 38 2.90 -1.52 -6.77
N THR A 39 2.62 -1.78 -8.05
CA THR A 39 2.48 -0.74 -9.06
C THR A 39 1.37 0.23 -8.71
N LEU A 40 0.19 -0.25 -8.32
CA LEU A 40 -0.93 0.61 -7.94
C LEU A 40 -0.60 1.46 -6.70
N ALA A 41 0.03 0.86 -5.68
CA ALA A 41 0.42 1.53 -4.44
C ALA A 41 1.40 2.68 -4.71
N ALA A 42 2.46 2.40 -5.48
CA ALA A 42 3.43 3.41 -5.88
C ALA A 42 2.79 4.53 -6.71
N MET A 43 1.95 4.19 -7.69
CA MET A 43 1.30 5.18 -8.55
C MET A 43 0.31 6.06 -7.78
N LEU A 44 -0.43 5.48 -6.82
CA LEU A 44 -1.31 6.23 -5.92
C LEU A 44 -0.50 7.16 -5.03
N ALA A 45 0.60 6.68 -4.45
CA ALA A 45 1.49 7.49 -3.61
C ALA A 45 2.04 8.70 -4.38
N ARG A 46 2.56 8.47 -5.59
CA ARG A 46 3.04 9.54 -6.46
C ARG A 46 1.94 10.53 -6.81
N THR A 47 0.74 10.04 -7.15
CA THR A 47 -0.40 10.90 -7.52
C THR A 47 -0.81 11.80 -6.35
N LEU A 48 -0.86 11.27 -5.12
CA LEU A 48 -1.18 12.03 -3.92
C LEU A 48 -0.06 13.04 -3.58
N THR A 49 1.21 12.66 -3.69
CA THR A 49 2.36 13.56 -3.49
C THR A 49 2.35 14.72 -4.50
N GLN A 50 2.03 14.46 -5.76
CA GLN A 50 1.90 15.49 -6.79
C GLN A 50 0.76 16.49 -6.50
N ARG A 51 -0.22 16.10 -5.68
CA ARG A 51 -1.29 16.96 -5.16
C ARG A 51 -0.93 17.66 -3.83
N GLY A 52 0.31 17.54 -3.38
CA GLY A 52 0.81 18.14 -2.14
C GLY A 52 0.53 17.34 -0.86
N VAL A 53 0.02 16.10 -0.97
CA VAL A 53 -0.20 15.23 0.19
C VAL A 53 1.14 14.61 0.61
N LYS A 54 1.51 14.74 1.90
CA LYS A 54 2.72 14.12 2.44
C LYS A 54 2.51 12.61 2.61
N CYS A 55 2.86 11.84 1.59
CA CYS A 55 2.81 10.38 1.59
C CYS A 55 4.13 9.73 2.02
N VAL A 56 4.08 8.49 2.45
CA VAL A 56 5.19 7.53 2.53
C VAL A 56 4.67 6.18 2.05
N LEU A 57 5.50 5.43 1.34
CA LEU A 57 5.18 4.12 0.79
C LEU A 57 5.94 3.04 1.57
N VAL A 58 5.25 1.99 1.99
CA VAL A 58 5.79 0.90 2.80
C VAL A 58 5.53 -0.42 2.09
N ASP A 59 6.58 -1.20 1.89
CA ASP A 59 6.52 -2.56 1.38
C ASP A 59 6.33 -3.56 2.53
N ALA A 60 5.10 -4.05 2.69
CA ALA A 60 4.75 -5.05 3.69
C ALA A 60 4.57 -6.45 3.08
N ASP A 61 4.98 -6.67 1.82
CA ASP A 61 5.12 -8.02 1.26
C ASP A 61 6.47 -8.61 1.66
N LEU A 62 6.52 -9.19 2.86
CA LEU A 62 7.77 -9.71 3.41
C LEU A 62 8.32 -10.90 2.63
N GLN A 63 7.47 -11.65 1.92
CA GLN A 63 7.94 -12.83 1.20
C GLN A 63 8.41 -12.47 -0.21
N GLY A 64 7.70 -11.57 -0.88
CA GLY A 64 8.03 -11.12 -2.23
C GLY A 64 9.03 -9.97 -2.24
N GLY A 65 8.78 -8.94 -1.44
CA GLY A 65 9.54 -7.69 -1.37
C GLY A 65 9.79 -7.03 -2.73
N GLY A 66 10.84 -6.22 -2.79
CA GLY A 66 11.39 -5.66 -4.02
C GLY A 66 10.67 -4.44 -4.56
N LEU A 67 9.96 -3.72 -3.70
CA LEU A 67 9.38 -2.45 -4.08
C LEU A 67 10.44 -1.43 -4.52
N ASP A 68 11.64 -1.44 -3.94
CA ASP A 68 12.75 -0.58 -4.38
C ASP A 68 13.23 -0.90 -5.81
N VAL A 69 13.33 -2.18 -6.15
CA VAL A 69 13.66 -2.65 -7.52
C VAL A 69 12.56 -2.24 -8.51
N LEU A 70 11.28 -2.37 -8.14
CA LEU A 70 10.17 -1.94 -8.98
C LEU A 70 10.25 -0.43 -9.31
N LEU A 71 10.70 0.36 -8.34
CA LEU A 71 10.81 1.81 -8.45
C LEU A 71 12.13 2.26 -9.08
N GLY A 72 13.14 1.38 -9.19
CA GLY A 72 14.47 1.68 -9.69
C GLY A 72 15.33 2.47 -8.71
N ILE A 73 15.12 2.27 -7.40
CA ILE A 73 15.84 2.96 -6.31
C ILE A 73 16.64 1.99 -5.43
N GLU A 74 16.84 0.74 -5.87
CA GLU A 74 17.53 -0.30 -5.11
C GLU A 74 18.99 0.04 -4.78
N ASN A 75 19.61 0.96 -5.55
CA ASN A 75 20.96 1.45 -5.34
C ASN A 75 21.04 2.83 -4.66
N GLU A 76 19.90 3.46 -4.35
CA GLU A 76 19.87 4.74 -3.65
C GLU A 76 20.24 4.55 -2.18
N ASP A 77 20.95 5.50 -1.58
CA ASP A 77 21.27 5.46 -0.16
C ASP A 77 20.01 5.58 0.71
N GLY A 78 20.01 4.89 1.86
CA GLY A 78 18.93 4.97 2.85
C GLY A 78 18.61 3.62 3.50
N SER A 79 17.77 3.64 4.54
CA SER A 79 17.38 2.43 5.28
C SER A 79 16.27 1.65 4.59
N ARG A 80 16.42 0.33 4.57
CA ARG A 80 15.37 -0.65 4.27
C ARG A 80 14.91 -1.31 5.57
N PHE A 81 13.87 -2.13 5.50
CA PHE A 81 13.40 -2.86 6.68
C PHE A 81 14.50 -3.65 7.40
N GLY A 82 15.41 -4.30 6.66
CA GLY A 82 16.52 -5.05 7.24
C GLY A 82 17.54 -4.20 8.00
N ASP A 83 17.55 -2.88 7.80
CA ASP A 83 18.45 -1.94 8.49
C ASP A 83 17.82 -1.34 9.75
N ILE A 84 16.52 -1.56 9.98
CA ILE A 84 15.77 -0.97 11.08
C ILE A 84 15.71 -1.95 12.25
N ASN A 85 16.14 -1.47 13.41
CA ASN A 85 15.93 -2.17 14.67
C ASN A 85 14.83 -1.47 15.46
N ALA A 86 13.74 -2.17 15.75
CA ALA A 86 12.60 -1.66 16.53
C ALA A 86 12.50 -2.37 17.89
N PRO A 87 13.47 -2.18 18.80
CA PRO A 87 13.46 -2.84 20.10
C PRO A 87 12.18 -2.47 20.86
N LEU A 88 11.47 -3.48 21.36
CA LEU A 88 10.20 -3.34 22.06
C LEU A 88 9.09 -2.67 21.22
N GLY A 89 9.21 -2.66 19.89
CA GLY A 89 8.23 -2.07 18.98
C GLY A 89 8.20 -0.53 18.99
N ASN A 90 9.30 0.11 19.39
CA ASN A 90 9.42 1.56 19.43
C ASN A 90 10.32 2.10 18.31
N VAL A 91 9.83 3.08 17.56
CA VAL A 91 10.53 3.68 16.41
C VAL A 91 10.25 5.18 16.39
N ASP A 92 11.30 6.02 16.29
CA ASP A 92 11.14 7.46 16.03
C ASP A 92 10.79 7.66 14.55
N GLY A 93 9.52 8.01 14.29
CA GLY A 93 9.01 8.20 12.93
C GLY A 93 9.67 9.34 12.16
N LYS A 94 10.13 10.41 12.81
CA LYS A 94 10.84 11.51 12.14
C LYS A 94 12.26 11.11 11.78
N ALA A 95 12.93 10.37 12.65
CA ALA A 95 14.26 9.82 12.37
C ALA A 95 14.19 8.81 11.23
N LEU A 96 13.30 7.80 11.35
CA LEU A 96 13.06 6.82 10.30
C LEU A 96 12.82 7.49 8.95
N LEU A 97 11.89 8.46 8.90
CA LEU A 97 11.53 9.14 7.67
C LEU A 97 12.69 9.87 6.97
N ARG A 98 13.69 10.36 7.72
CA ARG A 98 14.86 11.06 7.16
C ARG A 98 15.86 10.10 6.51
N GLU A 99 15.88 8.85 6.96
CA GLU A 99 16.78 7.82 6.46
C GLU A 99 16.22 7.07 5.25
N LEU A 100 14.94 7.25 4.91
CA LEU A 100 14.33 6.52 3.79
C LEU A 100 14.80 7.05 2.44
N PRO A 101 15.08 6.16 1.46
CA PRO A 101 15.25 6.57 0.07
C PRO A 101 13.96 7.23 -0.46
N VAL A 102 14.11 8.14 -1.42
CA VAL A 102 12.99 8.93 -1.96
C VAL A 102 12.83 8.71 -3.47
N TRP A 103 11.67 8.19 -3.87
CA TRP A 103 11.28 8.00 -5.27
C TRP A 103 10.22 9.01 -5.69
N ASP A 104 10.48 9.84 -6.70
CA ASP A 104 9.51 10.84 -7.21
C ASP A 104 8.89 11.72 -6.09
N GLY A 105 9.67 12.05 -5.05
CA GLY A 105 9.22 12.81 -3.87
C GLY A 105 8.47 12.00 -2.81
N VAL A 106 8.32 10.69 -2.99
CA VAL A 106 7.72 9.73 -2.05
C VAL A 106 8.85 9.00 -1.31
N PRO A 107 8.99 9.16 0.01
CA PRO A 107 9.87 8.29 0.80
C PRO A 107 9.35 6.85 0.78
N VAL A 108 10.26 5.88 0.69
CA VAL A 108 9.94 4.47 0.55
C VAL A 108 10.65 3.67 1.63
N LEU A 109 9.90 2.85 2.35
CA LEU A 109 10.44 1.81 3.22
C LEU A 109 10.20 0.46 2.55
N SER A 110 11.22 -0.07 1.87
CA SER A 110 11.14 -1.33 1.12
C SER A 110 11.57 -2.54 1.95
N CYS A 111 11.13 -3.72 1.52
CA CYS A 111 11.56 -5.01 2.03
C CYS A 111 12.38 -5.74 0.96
N ASP A 112 13.58 -6.21 1.32
CA ASP A 112 14.49 -6.95 0.45
C ASP A 112 14.84 -8.31 1.09
N PRO A 113 13.90 -9.27 1.10
CA PRO A 113 14.02 -10.54 1.84
C PRO A 113 15.22 -11.42 1.42
N TRP A 114 15.84 -11.12 0.27
CA TRP A 114 17.02 -11.83 -0.21
C TRP A 114 18.35 -11.29 0.35
N LYS A 115 18.37 -10.12 1.00
CA LYS A 115 19.61 -9.54 1.56
C LYS A 115 19.77 -9.84 3.05
N ILE A 116 18.68 -9.74 3.81
CA ILE A 116 18.66 -9.83 5.27
C ILE A 116 17.45 -10.68 5.68
N GLU A 117 17.52 -11.32 6.86
CA GLU A 117 16.36 -11.98 7.45
C GLU A 117 15.20 -10.99 7.62
N ASN A 118 13.98 -11.44 7.30
CA ASN A 118 12.82 -10.57 7.36
C ASN A 118 12.58 -10.03 8.77
N PRO A 119 12.20 -8.74 8.89
CA PRO A 119 11.79 -8.17 10.16
C PRO A 119 10.58 -8.94 10.69
N GLN A 120 10.45 -8.97 12.01
CA GLN A 120 9.28 -9.55 12.65
C GLN A 120 8.07 -8.64 12.43
N TRP A 121 6.85 -9.23 12.43
CA TRP A 121 5.62 -8.49 12.12
C TRP A 121 5.40 -7.25 13.00
N TRP A 122 5.83 -7.31 14.27
CA TRP A 122 5.69 -6.19 15.22
C TRP A 122 6.64 -5.03 14.89
N GLU A 123 7.78 -5.28 14.26
CA GLU A 123 8.73 -4.24 13.84
C GLU A 123 8.17 -3.44 12.67
N ILE A 124 7.51 -4.13 11.74
CA ILE A 124 6.79 -3.51 10.62
C ILE A 124 5.63 -2.68 11.16
N GLN A 125 4.85 -3.24 12.09
CA GLN A 125 3.75 -2.52 12.74
C GLN A 125 4.25 -1.25 13.44
N ALA A 126 5.37 -1.34 14.15
CA ALA A 126 6.01 -0.20 14.80
C ALA A 126 6.42 0.88 13.78
N CYS A 127 7.04 0.49 12.66
CA CYS A 127 7.40 1.41 11.59
C CYS A 127 6.17 2.09 10.96
N ILE A 128 5.13 1.33 10.63
CA ILE A 128 3.88 1.87 10.06
C ILE A 128 3.25 2.88 11.03
N ARG A 129 3.16 2.55 12.32
CA ARG A 129 2.61 3.45 13.35
C ARG A 129 3.44 4.73 13.49
N ALA A 130 4.76 4.60 13.59
CA ALA A 130 5.66 5.75 13.71
C ALA A 130 5.58 6.68 12.48
N LEU A 131 5.50 6.09 11.28
CA LEU A 131 5.30 6.81 10.04
C LEU A 131 3.91 7.47 9.97
N ALA A 132 2.85 6.81 10.44
CA ALA A 132 1.49 7.34 10.48
C ALA A 132 1.36 8.56 11.40
N GLN A 133 2.13 8.59 12.50
CA GLN A 133 2.23 9.75 13.39
C GLN A 133 3.00 10.93 12.76
N THR A 134 3.81 10.67 11.72
CA THR A 134 4.71 11.67 11.11
C THR A 134 4.18 12.19 9.77
N ARG A 135 3.46 11.36 9.01
CA ARG A 135 2.97 11.64 7.66
C ARG A 135 1.46 11.61 7.62
N ARG A 136 0.87 12.44 6.76
CA ARG A 136 -0.59 12.47 6.60
C ARG A 136 -1.10 11.17 5.98
N THR A 137 -0.32 10.51 5.12
CA THR A 137 -0.75 9.27 4.46
C THR A 137 0.39 8.25 4.46
N VAL A 138 0.13 7.06 4.98
CA VAL A 138 1.01 5.89 4.85
C VAL A 138 0.34 4.90 3.93
N ILE A 139 0.98 4.62 2.80
CA ILE A 139 0.49 3.66 1.82
C ILE A 139 1.25 2.36 2.06
N VAL A 140 0.52 1.31 2.39
CA VAL A 140 1.08 0.00 2.73
C VAL A 140 0.75 -0.96 1.59
N ASP A 141 1.77 -1.41 0.87
CA ASP A 141 1.67 -2.48 -0.11
C ASP A 141 1.76 -3.84 0.62
N MET A 142 0.66 -4.59 0.65
CA MET A 142 0.62 -5.91 1.30
C MET A 142 0.58 -7.07 0.29
N ALA A 143 0.70 -6.79 -1.01
CA ALA A 143 0.53 -7.75 -2.08
C ALA A 143 -0.66 -8.71 -1.89
N ASN A 144 -0.43 -9.94 -1.39
CA ASN A 144 -1.40 -11.05 -1.35
C ASN A 144 -1.72 -11.63 0.05
N HIS A 145 -1.67 -10.84 1.13
CA HIS A 145 -2.12 -11.20 2.51
C HIS A 145 -1.26 -12.18 3.30
N ILE A 146 -0.27 -12.82 2.71
CA ILE A 146 0.55 -13.81 3.44
C ILE A 146 1.45 -13.04 4.44
N GLY A 147 0.85 -12.59 5.56
CA GLY A 147 1.42 -11.62 6.51
C GLY A 147 0.40 -10.77 7.28
N LEU A 148 -0.89 -10.77 6.90
CA LEU A 148 -1.91 -9.90 7.52
C LEU A 148 -2.35 -10.35 8.92
N ASP A 149 -2.19 -11.63 9.27
CA ASP A 149 -2.44 -12.13 10.63
C ASP A 149 -1.59 -11.43 11.70
N GLY A 150 -0.42 -10.88 11.29
CA GLY A 150 0.48 -10.11 12.15
C GLY A 150 0.10 -8.64 12.27
N LEU A 151 -0.48 -8.00 11.24
CA LEU A 151 -0.70 -6.55 11.20
C LEU A 151 -2.11 -6.15 11.65
N LYS A 152 -2.51 -6.61 12.84
CA LYS A 152 -3.87 -6.41 13.40
C LYS A 152 -4.28 -4.93 13.47
N ASP A 153 -3.34 -4.03 13.72
CA ASP A 153 -3.62 -2.59 13.77
C ASP A 153 -4.11 -2.06 12.42
N CYS A 154 -3.69 -2.67 11.31
CA CYS A 154 -4.13 -2.26 9.98
C CYS A 154 -5.59 -2.58 9.70
N ALA A 155 -6.28 -3.38 10.53
CA ALA A 155 -7.70 -3.67 10.35
C ALA A 155 -8.60 -2.41 10.42
N GLY A 156 -8.17 -1.36 11.14
CA GLY A 156 -8.89 -0.08 11.21
C GLY A 156 -8.60 0.89 10.04
N ALA A 157 -7.65 0.55 9.17
CA ALA A 157 -7.18 1.39 8.09
C ALA A 157 -8.17 1.44 6.91
N LEU A 158 -7.94 2.35 5.97
CA LEU A 158 -8.66 2.33 4.70
C LEU A 158 -8.07 1.24 3.79
N HIS A 159 -8.87 0.25 3.42
CA HIS A 159 -8.44 -0.81 2.50
C HIS A 159 -8.81 -0.49 1.05
N ILE A 160 -7.86 -0.72 0.15
CA ILE A 160 -8.04 -0.76 -1.30
C ILE A 160 -7.76 -2.20 -1.74
N VAL A 161 -8.73 -2.82 -2.39
CA VAL A 161 -8.59 -4.18 -2.92
C VAL A 161 -8.51 -4.12 -4.43
N ALA A 162 -7.36 -4.53 -4.97
CA ALA A 162 -7.21 -4.75 -6.40
C ALA A 162 -7.88 -6.06 -6.78
N VAL A 163 -8.81 -5.99 -7.73
CA VAL A 163 -9.60 -7.12 -8.21
C VAL A 163 -9.23 -7.40 -9.65
N GLU A 164 -8.61 -8.55 -9.93
CA GLU A 164 -8.37 -8.96 -11.31
C GLU A 164 -9.72 -9.20 -12.02
N MET A 165 -9.95 -8.51 -13.14
CA MET A 165 -11.22 -8.53 -13.88
C MET A 165 -11.35 -9.79 -14.76
N THR A 166 -11.20 -10.96 -14.14
CA THR A 166 -11.40 -12.29 -14.75
C THR A 166 -12.37 -13.10 -13.89
N VAL A 167 -13.00 -14.12 -14.47
CA VAL A 167 -13.92 -15.01 -13.72
C VAL A 167 -13.24 -15.58 -12.45
N LEU A 168 -12.01 -16.05 -12.56
CA LEU A 168 -11.27 -16.61 -11.42
C LEU A 168 -10.81 -15.51 -10.45
N GLY A 169 -10.39 -14.35 -10.97
CA GLY A 169 -10.03 -13.18 -10.17
C GLY A 169 -11.19 -12.71 -9.29
N LEU A 170 -12.40 -12.64 -9.84
CA LEU A 170 -13.63 -12.32 -9.11
C LEU A 170 -13.95 -13.38 -8.06
N ALA A 171 -13.87 -14.67 -8.39
CA ALA A 171 -14.11 -15.75 -7.42
C ALA A 171 -13.15 -15.66 -6.21
N ARG A 172 -11.86 -15.41 -6.46
CA ARG A 172 -10.85 -15.21 -5.41
C ARG A 172 -11.13 -13.93 -4.61
N ALA A 173 -11.48 -12.84 -5.28
CA ALA A 173 -11.86 -11.59 -4.63
C ALA A 173 -13.09 -11.75 -3.73
N LYS A 174 -14.11 -12.55 -4.12
CA LYS A 174 -15.29 -12.81 -3.27
C LYS A 174 -14.91 -13.50 -1.97
N THR A 175 -14.03 -14.49 -2.00
CA THR A 175 -13.50 -15.15 -0.79
C THR A 175 -12.69 -14.17 0.07
N TRP A 176 -11.88 -13.34 -0.58
CA TRP A 176 -11.06 -12.33 0.08
C TRP A 176 -11.87 -11.24 0.79
N LEU A 177 -12.92 -10.73 0.17
CA LEU A 177 -13.79 -9.72 0.79
C LEU A 177 -14.51 -10.28 2.01
N LYS A 178 -14.85 -11.58 2.01
CA LYS A 178 -15.39 -12.25 3.19
C LYS A 178 -14.38 -12.29 4.34
N SER A 179 -13.10 -12.56 4.06
CA SER A 179 -12.06 -12.60 5.11
C SER A 179 -11.68 -11.22 5.66
N LEU A 180 -11.91 -10.14 4.90
CA LEU A 180 -11.74 -8.76 5.38
C LEU A 180 -12.87 -8.27 6.30
N GLY A 181 -13.94 -9.05 6.51
CA GLY A 181 -14.95 -8.75 7.54
C GLY A 181 -16.25 -8.14 7.03
N THR A 182 -16.88 -8.71 6.00
CA THR A 182 -18.34 -8.60 5.81
C THR A 182 -19.12 -9.64 6.63
N VAL A 183 -18.47 -10.31 7.59
CA VAL A 183 -19.11 -11.21 8.54
C VAL A 183 -18.84 -10.65 9.94
N ASP A 184 -19.91 -10.16 10.57
CA ASP A 184 -20.05 -9.78 11.98
C ASP A 184 -19.59 -8.36 12.41
N GLY A 185 -20.41 -7.37 12.10
CA GLY A 185 -20.89 -6.38 13.08
C GLY A 185 -19.94 -5.29 13.62
N ASN A 186 -18.65 -5.31 13.31
CA ASN A 186 -17.69 -4.37 13.90
C ASN A 186 -17.30 -3.23 12.95
N GLY A 187 -18.23 -2.31 12.65
CA GLY A 187 -17.95 -0.91 12.25
C GLY A 187 -16.94 -0.63 11.11
N GLY A 188 -16.47 -1.64 10.38
CA GLY A 188 -15.40 -1.55 9.40
C GLY A 188 -15.86 -0.79 8.16
N SER A 189 -15.04 0.17 7.72
CA SER A 189 -15.28 0.89 6.47
C SER A 189 -15.11 -0.07 5.28
N SER A 190 -16.18 -0.30 4.50
CA SER A 190 -16.15 -1.13 3.29
C SER A 190 -14.96 -0.77 2.38
N PRO A 191 -14.17 -1.74 1.88
CA PRO A 191 -12.98 -1.46 1.09
C PRO A 191 -13.31 -0.73 -0.22
N ILE A 192 -12.36 0.05 -0.73
CA ILE A 192 -12.43 0.58 -2.11
C ILE A 192 -12.00 -0.55 -3.04
N LEU A 193 -12.88 -0.99 -3.94
CA LEU A 193 -12.51 -1.96 -4.97
C LEU A 193 -11.99 -1.26 -6.22
N VAL A 194 -10.84 -1.73 -6.72
CA VAL A 194 -10.24 -1.26 -7.97
C VAL A 194 -10.12 -2.45 -8.92
N GLY A 195 -10.89 -2.43 -9.99
CA GLY A 195 -10.79 -3.45 -11.04
C GLY A 195 -9.48 -3.30 -11.80
N ILE A 196 -8.74 -4.37 -11.99
CA ILE A 196 -7.52 -4.42 -12.80
C ILE A 196 -7.77 -5.32 -14.00
N GLU A 197 -7.71 -4.76 -15.21
CA GLU A 197 -7.75 -5.59 -16.41
C GLU A 197 -6.42 -6.39 -16.50
N PRO A 198 -6.48 -7.72 -16.68
CA PRO A 198 -5.28 -8.54 -16.81
C PRO A 198 -4.50 -8.19 -18.08
N ARG A 199 -3.18 -8.47 -18.05
CA ARG A 199 -2.30 -8.30 -19.21
C ARG A 199 -2.56 -9.40 -20.25
N GLY A 200 -2.28 -9.11 -21.53
CA GLY A 200 -2.25 -10.13 -22.57
C GLY A 200 -3.63 -10.65 -23.03
N THR A 201 -4.72 -9.98 -22.69
CA THR A 201 -6.06 -10.36 -23.16
C THR A 201 -6.21 -10.12 -24.66
N ILE A 202 -6.82 -11.08 -25.35
CA ILE A 202 -7.32 -10.86 -26.70
C ILE A 202 -8.48 -9.87 -26.60
N ARG A 203 -8.50 -8.86 -27.48
CA ARG A 203 -9.51 -7.79 -27.48
C ARG A 203 -10.93 -8.37 -27.31
N ASN A 204 -11.64 -7.91 -26.28
CA ASN A 204 -13.01 -8.33 -25.90
C ASN A 204 -13.15 -9.81 -25.49
N ARG A 205 -12.09 -10.49 -25.04
CA ARG A 205 -12.16 -11.85 -24.47
C ARG A 205 -11.35 -11.95 -23.19
N GLY A 206 -11.83 -12.79 -22.27
CA GLY A 206 -11.11 -13.11 -21.04
C GLY A 206 -11.16 -12.02 -19.95
N THR A 207 -11.99 -10.99 -20.13
CA THR A 207 -12.28 -10.00 -19.09
C THR A 207 -13.75 -10.01 -18.74
N THR A 208 -14.05 -9.73 -17.48
CA THR A 208 -15.42 -9.58 -16.99
C THR A 208 -15.86 -8.11 -17.08
N GLY A 209 -17.10 -7.88 -17.50
CA GLY A 209 -17.68 -6.53 -17.51
C GLY A 209 -17.86 -5.98 -16.09
N ILE A 210 -17.82 -4.65 -15.95
CA ILE A 210 -17.97 -4.00 -14.64
C ILE A 210 -19.29 -4.38 -13.96
N ALA A 211 -20.40 -4.37 -14.71
CA ALA A 211 -21.72 -4.71 -14.16
C ALA A 211 -21.77 -6.15 -13.64
N GLU A 212 -21.25 -7.11 -14.40
CA GLU A 212 -21.17 -8.53 -14.01
C GLU A 212 -20.27 -8.72 -12.79
N ALA A 213 -19.13 -8.02 -12.73
CA ALA A 213 -18.23 -8.06 -11.58
C ALA A 213 -18.89 -7.50 -10.31
N GLN A 214 -19.61 -6.38 -10.43
CA GLN A 214 -20.33 -5.77 -9.31
C GLN A 214 -21.49 -6.65 -8.82
N GLU A 215 -22.24 -7.24 -9.74
CA GLU A 215 -23.30 -8.21 -9.42
C GLU A 215 -22.73 -9.42 -8.69
N TYR A 216 -21.63 -9.99 -9.20
CA TYR A 216 -21.01 -11.16 -8.59
C TYR A 216 -20.41 -10.88 -7.20
N LEU A 217 -19.75 -9.74 -7.01
CA LEU A 217 -19.10 -9.36 -5.74
C LEU A 217 -20.05 -8.71 -4.74
N GLU A 218 -21.24 -8.31 -5.16
CA GLU A 218 -22.19 -7.55 -4.35
C GLU A 218 -21.57 -6.24 -3.81
N CYS A 219 -20.65 -5.66 -4.57
CA CYS A 219 -19.85 -4.49 -4.20
C CYS A 219 -19.67 -3.55 -5.39
N GLU A 220 -19.48 -2.26 -5.12
CA GLU A 220 -19.21 -1.27 -6.17
C GLU A 220 -17.74 -1.33 -6.65
N ILE A 221 -17.54 -1.31 -7.97
CA ILE A 221 -16.21 -1.11 -8.60
C ILE A 221 -16.29 0.16 -9.45
N GLY A 222 -16.04 1.31 -8.82
CA GLY A 222 -16.10 2.62 -9.49
C GLY A 222 -14.87 2.94 -10.36
N ILE A 223 -13.77 2.18 -10.21
CA ILE A 223 -12.48 2.48 -10.84
C ILE A 223 -11.92 1.20 -11.46
N VAL A 224 -11.59 1.27 -12.75
CA VAL A 224 -10.90 0.20 -13.48
C VAL A 224 -9.60 0.72 -14.07
N ILE A 225 -8.51 0.01 -13.80
CA ILE A 225 -7.18 0.28 -14.32
C ILE A 225 -6.91 -0.68 -15.48
N ARG A 226 -6.58 -0.08 -16.62
CA ARG A 226 -6.13 -0.81 -17.80
C ARG A 226 -4.61 -0.84 -17.84
N PRO A 227 -3.98 -1.98 -18.16
CA PRO A 227 -2.54 -2.05 -18.33
C PRO A 227 -2.04 -1.01 -19.33
N ASP A 228 -1.02 -0.27 -18.94
CA ASP A 228 -0.27 0.59 -19.85
C ASP A 228 0.91 -0.21 -20.42
N GLY A 229 0.81 -0.60 -21.69
CA GLY A 229 1.82 -1.44 -22.33
C GLY A 229 3.23 -0.84 -22.30
N LYS A 230 3.37 0.49 -22.39
CA LYS A 230 4.71 1.14 -22.34
C LYS A 230 5.29 1.11 -20.93
N LEU A 231 4.45 1.37 -19.94
CA LEU A 231 4.84 1.28 -18.53
C LEU A 231 5.19 -0.17 -18.17
N CYS A 232 4.38 -1.15 -18.61
CA CYS A 232 4.67 -2.56 -18.43
C CYS A 232 5.98 -2.98 -19.09
N SER A 233 6.26 -2.56 -20.33
CA SER A 233 7.54 -2.85 -21.00
C SER A 233 8.71 -2.31 -20.19
N ALA A 234 8.63 -1.04 -19.76
CA ALA A 234 9.69 -0.43 -18.97
C ALA A 234 9.95 -1.15 -17.64
N LEU A 235 8.89 -1.56 -16.92
CA LEU A 235 9.03 -2.35 -15.70
C LEU A 235 9.67 -3.71 -15.96
N LEU A 236 9.25 -4.42 -17.01
CA LEU A 236 9.80 -5.73 -17.36
C LEU A 236 11.26 -5.65 -17.83
N GLU A 237 11.69 -4.49 -18.33
CA GLU A 237 13.06 -4.20 -18.72
C GLU A 237 13.92 -3.65 -17.57
N GLY A 238 13.36 -3.51 -16.36
CA GLY A 238 14.08 -2.98 -15.19
C GLY A 238 14.36 -1.47 -15.25
N LEU A 239 13.57 -0.71 -16.03
CA LEU A 239 13.74 0.74 -16.21
C LEU A 239 12.94 1.58 -15.19
N GLY A 240 12.42 0.93 -14.15
CA GLY A 240 11.62 1.53 -13.09
C GLY A 240 10.24 2.04 -13.54
N LEU A 241 9.52 2.66 -12.59
CA LEU A 241 8.13 3.04 -12.76
C LEU A 241 7.94 4.42 -13.44
N ARG A 242 7.79 4.39 -14.77
CA ARG A 242 7.61 5.60 -15.60
C ARG A 242 6.24 6.28 -15.41
N LYS A 243 6.06 7.44 -16.06
CA LYS A 243 4.78 8.16 -16.10
C LYS A 243 3.72 7.34 -16.87
N PRO A 244 2.49 7.20 -16.33
CA PRO A 244 1.43 6.47 -17.02
C PRO A 244 0.85 7.26 -18.18
N ASN A 245 0.19 6.56 -19.09
CA ASN A 245 -0.67 7.13 -20.12
C ASN A 245 -1.85 7.88 -19.49
N THR A 246 -2.53 8.67 -20.32
CA THR A 246 -3.65 9.53 -19.87
C THR A 246 -4.81 8.73 -19.27
N THR A 247 -5.08 7.52 -19.75
CA THR A 247 -6.20 6.69 -19.25
C THR A 247 -5.92 6.20 -17.84
N MET A 248 -4.76 5.58 -17.61
CA MET A 248 -4.35 5.12 -16.28
C MET A 248 -4.17 6.31 -15.32
N ARG A 249 -3.62 7.44 -15.78
CA ARG A 249 -3.52 8.68 -14.97
C ARG A 249 -4.88 9.14 -14.46
N LYS A 250 -5.90 9.22 -15.33
CA LYS A 250 -7.26 9.61 -14.93
C LYS A 250 -7.89 8.63 -13.92
N ALA A 251 -7.61 7.34 -14.06
CA ALA A 251 -8.07 6.33 -13.09
C ALA A 251 -7.39 6.52 -11.72
N LEU A 252 -6.08 6.78 -11.70
CA LEU A 252 -5.32 7.08 -10.48
C LEU A 252 -5.78 8.38 -9.82
N GLU A 253 -6.10 9.41 -10.60
CA GLU A 253 -6.66 10.66 -10.10
C GLU A 253 -8.01 10.42 -9.38
N ARG A 254 -8.91 9.63 -9.98
CA ARG A 254 -10.18 9.24 -9.34
C ARG A 254 -9.96 8.40 -8.07
N LEU A 255 -8.95 7.54 -8.06
CA LEU A 255 -8.62 6.75 -6.87
C LEU A 255 -8.10 7.64 -5.75
N ALA A 256 -7.24 8.60 -6.08
CA ALA A 256 -6.75 9.59 -5.14
C ALA A 256 -7.89 10.46 -4.57
N ASP A 257 -8.85 10.88 -5.42
CA ASP A 257 -10.06 11.59 -4.98
C ASP A 257 -10.84 10.75 -3.95
N ARG A 258 -11.09 9.48 -4.27
CA ARG A 258 -11.85 8.56 -3.39
C ARG A 258 -11.15 8.32 -2.05
N VAL A 259 -9.82 8.19 -2.05
CA VAL A 259 -9.02 8.07 -0.83
C VAL A 259 -9.13 9.34 0.02
N GLN A 260 -9.03 10.52 -0.61
CA GLN A 260 -9.13 11.80 0.11
C GLN A 260 -10.54 12.02 0.67
N GLU A 261 -11.60 11.67 -0.06
CA GLU A 261 -13.00 11.71 0.41
C GLU A 261 -13.22 10.83 1.65
N ARG A 262 -12.81 9.56 1.58
CA ARG A 262 -13.01 8.60 2.67
C ARG A 262 -12.25 8.99 3.94
N ARG A 263 -11.11 9.66 3.77
CA ARG A 263 -10.31 10.17 4.89
C ARG A 263 -10.82 11.51 5.43
N GLY A 264 -11.34 12.39 4.57
CA GLY A 264 -11.96 13.65 4.97
C GLY A 264 -13.26 13.45 5.74
N GLY A 265 -14.06 12.44 5.38
CA GLY A 265 -15.32 12.11 6.05
C GLY A 265 -15.14 11.61 7.50
N LYS A 266 -14.07 10.88 7.80
CA LYS A 266 -13.77 10.42 9.18
C LYS A 266 -13.40 11.56 10.13
N GLN A 267 -12.72 12.61 9.66
CA GLN A 267 -12.31 13.74 10.52
C GLN A 267 -13.47 14.63 10.97
N ALA A 268 -14.61 14.63 10.26
CA ALA A 268 -15.76 15.46 10.60
C ALA A 268 -16.59 14.90 11.78
N ASP A 269 -16.45 13.61 12.09
CA ASP A 269 -17.33 12.90 13.05
C ASP A 269 -16.79 12.90 14.49
N HIS A 270 -15.65 13.56 14.77
CA HIS A 270 -15.05 13.67 16.11
C HIS A 270 -15.18 15.07 16.73
N GLY A 271 -16.11 15.88 16.22
CA GLY A 271 -16.27 17.29 16.57
C GLY A 271 -17.61 17.68 17.18
N THR A 272 -18.12 16.98 18.20
CA THR A 272 -19.11 17.59 19.12
C THR A 272 -19.07 16.94 20.50
N ARG A 273 -18.41 17.58 21.46
CA ARG A 273 -18.77 17.46 22.88
C ARG A 273 -19.52 18.74 23.27
N PRO A 274 -20.79 18.68 23.69
CA PRO A 274 -21.45 19.83 24.26
C PRO A 274 -20.84 20.19 25.61
N SER A 275 -20.94 21.47 25.92
CA SER A 275 -20.41 22.20 27.08
C SER A 275 -20.81 21.62 28.43
#